data_AF-A0A924J0V7-F1
#
_entry.id   AF-A0A924J0V7-F1
#
_cell.length_a   1.000
_cell.length_b   1.000
_cell.length_c   1.000
_cell.angle_alpha   90.00
_cell.angle_beta   90.00
_cell.angle_gamma   90.00
#
_symmetry.space_group_name_H-M   'P 1'
#
loop_
_entity.id
_entity.type
_entity.pdbx_description
1 polymer ?
#
loop_
_entity_poly.entity_id
_entity_poly.type
_entity_poly.pdbx_seq_one_letter_code
_entity_poly.pdbx_strand_id
1 'polypeptide(L)'
;MENILSVEDQNFLEAIYKKYGVQNIMCDENGVNFSEGLSELTFNESNFTYLNQIFKKLKYRLHANFRMDFSTSGFNINVIRN
;
A
#
# COMPACT_ATOMS: atom_id res chain seq x y z
N MET A 1 -1.22 9.08 18.81
CA MET A 1 -1.78 8.78 17.47
C MET A 1 -1.91 7.28 17.38
N GLU A 2 -3.10 6.79 17.04
CA GLU A 2 -3.34 5.36 16.92
C GLU A 2 -2.79 4.87 15.58
N ASN A 3 -1.98 3.80 15.60
CA ASN A 3 -1.49 3.18 14.38
C ASN A 3 -2.66 2.49 13.68
N ILE A 4 -3.05 3.03 12.51
CA ILE A 4 -4.16 2.49 11.71
C ILE A 4 -3.80 1.10 11.15
N LEU A 5 -2.51 0.86 10.91
CA LEU A 5 -1.98 -0.39 10.40
C LEU A 5 -1.54 -1.29 11.55
N SER A 6 -2.08 -2.51 11.57
CA SER A 6 -1.61 -3.56 12.47
C SER A 6 -0.17 -3.99 12.13
N VAL A 7 0.46 -4.72 13.04
CA VAL A 7 1.78 -5.33 12.79
C VAL A 7 1.73 -6.28 11.59
N GLU A 8 0.63 -7.01 11.41
CA GLU A 8 0.42 -7.89 10.26
C GLU A 8 0.36 -7.10 8.95
N ASP A 9 -0.41 -5.99 8.92
CA ASP A 9 -0.49 -5.12 7.75
C ASP A 9 0.91 -4.56 7.39
N GLN A 10 1.70 -4.15 8.39
CA GLN A 10 3.06 -3.62 8.18
C GLN A 10 4.02 -4.69 7.66
N ASN A 11 4.02 -5.89 8.25
CA ASN A 11 4.85 -7.02 7.80
C ASN A 11 4.52 -7.43 6.35
N PHE A 12 3.23 -7.43 6.01
CA PHE A 12 2.79 -7.70 4.65
C PHE A 12 3.30 -6.65 3.66
N LEU A 13 3.13 -5.36 3.96
CA LEU A 13 3.62 -4.27 3.11
C LEU A 13 5.13 -4.31 2.94
N GLU A 14 5.88 -4.68 3.98
CA GLU A 14 7.34 -4.87 3.91
C GLU A 14 7.71 -6.03 2.98
N ALA A 15 6.98 -7.14 3.05
CA ALA A 15 7.18 -8.28 2.16
C ALA A 15 6.90 -7.92 0.69
N ILE A 16 5.85 -7.15 0.42
CA ILE A 16 5.54 -6.62 -0.91
C ILE A 16 6.67 -5.73 -1.42
N TYR A 17 7.11 -4.78 -0.59
CA TYR A 17 8.21 -3.88 -0.92
C TYR A 17 9.49 -4.65 -1.28
N LYS A 18 9.92 -5.58 -0.42
CA LYS A 18 11.15 -6.36 -0.63
C LYS A 18 11.09 -7.29 -1.85
N LYS A 19 9.91 -7.89 -2.10
CA LYS A 19 9.75 -8.88 -3.17
C LYS A 19 9.66 -8.23 -4.55
N TYR A 20 8.96 -7.10 -4.65
CA TYR A 20 8.60 -6.49 -5.93
C TYR A 20 9.27 -5.15 -6.19
N GLY A 21 10.00 -4.59 -5.22
CA GLY A 21 10.70 -3.30 -5.37
C GLY A 21 9.74 -2.13 -5.55
N VAL A 22 8.51 -2.23 -5.04
CA VAL A 22 7.47 -1.21 -5.21
C VAL A 22 7.89 0.10 -4.56
N GLN A 23 8.00 1.18 -5.32
CA GLN A 23 8.37 2.48 -4.74
C GLN A 23 7.17 3.20 -4.13
N ASN A 24 6.02 3.13 -4.79
CA ASN A 24 4.79 3.70 -4.29
C ASN A 24 3.54 2.96 -4.80
N ILE A 25 2.46 3.06 -4.04
CA ILE A 25 1.14 2.53 -4.38
C ILE A 25 0.13 3.64 -4.14
N MET A 26 -0.75 3.88 -5.12
CA MET A 26 -1.78 4.91 -5.06
C MET A 26 -3.13 4.28 -4.71
N CYS A 27 -3.94 5.02 -3.95
CA CYS A 27 -5.35 4.75 -3.74
C CYS A 27 -6.17 5.90 -4.29
N ASP A 28 -7.03 5.64 -5.27
CA ASP A 28 -7.96 6.61 -5.81
C ASP A 28 -9.42 6.10 -5.76
N GLU A 29 -10.31 6.74 -6.51
CA GLU A 29 -11.72 6.34 -6.64
C GLU A 29 -11.90 4.93 -7.23
N ASN A 30 -10.96 4.49 -8.07
CA ASN A 30 -11.02 3.21 -8.77
C ASN A 30 -10.39 2.07 -7.96
N GLY A 31 -9.63 2.38 -6.90
CA GLY A 31 -9.06 1.41 -5.98
C GLY A 31 -7.55 1.57 -5.83
N VAL A 32 -6.85 0.43 -5.79
CA VAL A 32 -5.40 0.38 -5.63
C VAL A 32 -4.74 0.39 -7.01
N ASN A 33 -3.93 1.41 -7.28
CA ASN A 33 -3.14 1.53 -8.50
C ASN A 33 -1.65 1.44 -8.17
N PHE A 34 -0.90 0.78 -9.04
CA PHE A 34 0.55 0.63 -8.89
C PHE A 34 1.29 1.64 -9.76
N SER A 35 2.48 2.04 -9.33
CA SER A 35 3.40 2.79 -10.19
C SER A 35 3.82 1.99 -11.42
N GLU A 36 4.21 2.67 -12.50
CA GLU A 36 4.68 2.05 -13.74
C GLU A 36 5.66 0.89 -13.50
N GLY A 37 5.40 -0.26 -14.12
CA GLY A 37 6.22 -1.48 -14.02
C GLY A 37 5.66 -2.58 -13.13
N LEU A 38 4.62 -2.30 -12.32
CA LEU A 38 3.90 -3.30 -11.53
C LEU A 38 2.45 -3.35 -11.98
N SER A 39 2.00 -4.54 -12.37
CA SER A 39 0.60 -4.78 -12.74
C SER A 39 -0.08 -5.64 -11.68
N GLU A 40 -1.41 -5.59 -11.61
CA GLU A 40 -2.20 -6.50 -10.75
C GLU A 40 -1.81 -7.98 -10.97
N LEU A 41 -1.43 -8.34 -12.19
CA LEU A 41 -0.94 -9.69 -12.56
C LEU A 41 0.34 -10.12 -11.83
N THR A 42 1.09 -9.17 -11.26
CA THR A 42 2.31 -9.45 -10.49
C THR A 42 1.98 -9.99 -9.10
N PHE A 43 0.79 -9.66 -8.58
CA PHE A 43 0.30 -10.15 -7.31
C PHE A 43 -0.56 -11.39 -7.54
N ASN A 44 -0.43 -12.39 -6.66
CA ASN A 44 -1.47 -13.40 -6.59
C ASN A 44 -2.75 -12.77 -6.02
N GLU A 45 -3.90 -13.38 -6.31
CA GLU A 45 -5.22 -12.86 -5.95
C GLU A 45 -5.36 -12.60 -4.44
N SER A 46 -4.80 -13.48 -3.60
CA SER A 46 -4.86 -13.33 -2.15
C SER A 46 -4.09 -12.12 -1.64
N ASN A 47 -2.87 -11.89 -2.14
CA ASN A 47 -2.07 -10.72 -1.77
C ASN A 47 -2.73 -9.43 -2.26
N PHE A 48 -3.28 -9.43 -3.48
CA PHE A 48 -3.99 -8.26 -3.99
C PHE A 48 -5.25 -7.95 -3.16
N THR A 49 -5.98 -8.99 -2.75
CA THR A 49 -7.16 -8.84 -1.88
C THR A 49 -6.77 -8.25 -0.53
N TYR A 50 -5.70 -8.73 0.10
CA TYR A 50 -5.25 -8.21 1.39
C TYR A 50 -4.71 -6.78 1.29
N LEU A 51 -3.95 -6.46 0.24
CA LEU A 51 -3.51 -5.10 -0.05
C LEU A 51 -4.71 -4.14 -0.20
N ASN A 52 -5.74 -4.56 -0.94
CA ASN A 52 -6.98 -3.79 -1.08
C ASN A 52 -7.68 -3.55 0.25
N GLN A 53 -7.68 -4.52 1.17
CA GLN A 53 -8.25 -4.32 2.51
C GLN A 53 -7.48 -3.27 3.30
N ILE A 54 -6.14 -3.31 3.27
CA ILE A 54 -5.28 -2.29 3.90
C ILE A 54 -5.61 -0.90 3.36
N PHE A 55 -5.69 -0.76 2.04
CA PHE A 55 -5.91 0.53 1.40
C PHE A 55 -7.33 1.06 1.62
N LYS A 56 -8.34 0.19 1.68
CA LYS A 56 -9.71 0.57 2.09
C LYS A 56 -9.76 1.08 3.53
N LYS A 57 -9.09 0.42 4.48
CA LYS A 57 -8.98 0.88 5.88
C LYS A 57 -8.38 2.29 5.93
N LEU A 58 -7.29 2.52 5.19
CA LEU A 58 -6.63 3.82 5.11
C LEU A 58 -7.51 4.88 4.45
N LYS A 59 -8.12 4.60 3.29
CA LYS A 59 -9.01 5.54 2.59
C LYS A 59 -10.19 5.95 3.48
N TYR A 60 -10.80 5.00 4.17
CA TYR A 60 -11.88 5.26 5.12
C TYR A 60 -11.43 6.21 6.24
N ARG A 61 -10.22 6.03 6.78
CA ARG A 61 -9.73 6.86 7.88
C ARG A 61 -9.25 8.25 7.43
N LEU A 62 -8.68 8.34 6.23
CA LEU A 62 -8.12 9.57 5.68
C LEU A 62 -9.16 10.44 4.99
N HIS A 63 -10.28 9.85 4.54
CA HIS A 63 -11.31 10.49 3.72
C HIS A 63 -10.74 11.20 2.48
N ALA A 64 -9.69 10.64 1.90
CA ALA A 64 -8.97 11.22 0.77
C ALA A 64 -8.34 10.14 -0.09
N ASN A 65 -8.07 10.49 -1.34
CA ASN A 65 -7.12 9.74 -2.15
C ASN A 65 -5.72 9.93 -1.56
N PHE A 66 -4.87 8.93 -1.70
CA PHE A 66 -3.55 8.99 -1.11
C PHE A 66 -2.54 8.16 -1.90
N ARG A 67 -1.27 8.50 -1.72
CA ARG A 67 -0.14 7.71 -2.17
C ARG A 67 0.61 7.20 -0.95
N MET A 68 0.92 5.90 -0.96
CA MET A 68 1.81 5.27 0.00
C MET A 68 3.18 5.13 -0.63
N ASP A 69 4.17 5.80 -0.06
CA ASP A 69 5.56 5.74 -0.49
C ASP A 69 6.37 4.82 0.42
N PHE A 70 7.20 3.98 -0.19
CA PHE A 70 8.15 3.12 0.50
C PHE A 70 9.56 3.70 0.35
N SER A 71 10.24 3.97 1.47
CA SER A 71 11.63 4.42 1.46
C SER A 71 12.62 3.27 1.30
N THR A 72 13.69 3.51 0.54
CA THR A 72 14.81 2.56 0.32
C THR A 72 15.83 2.53 1.46
N SER A 73 15.82 3.54 2.34
CA SER A 73 16.78 3.67 3.46
C SER A 73 16.30 2.97 4.75
N GLY A 74 15.56 1.87 4.61
CA GLY A 74 14.84 1.17 5.67
C GLY A 74 13.34 1.23 5.41
N PHE A 75 12.62 0.12 5.67
CA PHE A 75 11.19 0.04 5.43
C PHE A 75 10.47 1.11 6.27
N ASN A 76 10.11 2.19 5.61
CA ASN A 76 9.32 3.28 6.16
C ASN A 76 8.16 3.52 5.20
N ILE A 77 6.96 3.61 5.79
CA ILE A 77 5.73 3.87 5.08
C ILE A 77 5.39 5.34 5.28
N ASN A 78 5.36 6.11 4.20
CA ASN A 78 4.84 7.46 4.23
C ASN A 78 3.51 7.53 3.49
N VAL A 79 2.49 8.15 4.09
CA VAL A 79 1.16 8.28 3.47
C VAL A 79 0.90 9.75 3.16
N ILE A 80 0.86 10.07 1.87
CA ILE A 80 0.67 11.41 1.35
C ILE A 80 -0.75 11.53 0.82
N ARG A 81 -1.54 12.48 1.34
CA ARG A 81 -2.89 12.75 0.84
C ARG A 81 -2.80 13.56 -0.45
N ASN A 82 -3.62 13.19 -1.43
CA ASN A 82 -3.78 13.90 -2.70
C ASN A 82 -5.04 14.76 -2.66
#